data_AF-A0A0F8CW82-F1
#
_entry.id   AF-A0A0F8CW82-F1
#
_cell.length_a   1.000
_cell.length_b   1.000
_cell.length_c   1.000
_cell.angle_alpha   90.00
_cell.angle_beta   90.00
_cell.angle_gamma   90.00
#
_symmetry.space_group_name_H-M   'P 1'
#
loop_
_entity.id
_entity.type
_entity.pdbx_description
1 polymer ?
#
loop_
_entity_poly.entity_id
_entity_poly.type
_entity_poly.pdbx_seq_one_letter_code
_entity_poly.pdbx_strand_id
1 'polypeptide(L)'
;MKLKVFRFDQETGESHYDTFEIEPSAGMTVLSALFKIQEEFDDSLAFRYSCRGAVCGSCSMLINKIPALACRTRIEPLLKGEGKIKLKPFPGMEETVSWNPENEVLVDPFPSLPKVKDLIVDMPTFRSKYSHIHNFSCYRFSIKLRFIGLLCRL
;
A
#
# COMPACT_ATOMS: atom_id res chain seq x y z
N MET A 1 -10.53 -10.47 16.64
CA MET A 1 -9.17 -10.55 16.04
C MET A 1 -8.42 -9.28 16.39
N LYS A 2 -7.08 -9.29 16.33
CA LYS A 2 -6.28 -8.08 16.58
C LYS A 2 -5.68 -7.55 15.30
N LEU A 3 -5.80 -6.25 15.05
CA LEU A 3 -5.10 -5.57 13.97
C LEU A 3 -4.00 -4.70 14.59
N LYS A 4 -2.74 -5.03 14.31
CA LYS A 4 -1.59 -4.25 14.77
C LYS A 4 -1.16 -3.32 13.64
N VAL A 5 -1.28 -2.02 13.85
CA VAL A 5 -1.11 -1.00 12.81
C VAL A 5 0.05 -0.09 13.17
N PHE A 6 0.95 0.12 12.22
CA PHE A 6 2.03 1.09 12.36
C PHE A 6 1.49 2.52 12.29
N ARG A 7 1.91 3.33 13.26
CA ARG A 7 1.58 4.76 13.37
C ARG A 7 2.84 5.58 13.20
N PHE A 8 2.68 6.72 12.52
CA PHE A 8 3.79 7.63 12.28
C PHE A 8 3.26 9.03 12.05
N ASP A 9 3.94 10.00 12.64
CA ASP A 9 3.70 11.41 12.39
C ASP A 9 4.98 12.06 11.86
N GLN A 10 4.91 12.65 10.67
CA GLN A 10 6.05 13.33 10.06
C GLN A 10 6.43 14.63 10.79
N GLU A 11 5.49 15.28 11.47
CA GLU A 11 5.75 16.54 12.19
C GLU A 11 6.55 16.29 13.47
N THR A 12 6.21 15.24 14.21
CA THR A 12 6.92 14.85 15.45
C THR A 12 8.09 13.91 15.19
N GLY A 13 8.05 13.15 14.09
CA GLY A 13 9.02 12.10 13.78
C GLY A 13 8.86 10.84 14.62
N GLU A 14 7.83 10.76 15.46
CA GLU A 14 7.57 9.61 16.32
C GLU A 14 6.88 8.49 15.56
N SER A 15 7.21 7.24 15.92
CA SER A 15 6.56 6.06 15.38
C SER A 15 6.27 5.05 16.48
N HIS A 16 5.09 4.47 16.44
CA HIS A 16 4.66 3.44 17.39
C HIS A 16 3.72 2.44 16.71
N TYR A 17 3.27 1.43 17.47
CA TYR A 17 2.30 0.46 16.99
C TYR A 17 1.08 0.49 17.90
N ASP A 18 -0.08 0.66 17.29
CA ASP A 18 -1.37 0.51 17.96
C ASP A 18 -1.97 -0.85 17.64
N THR A 19 -2.67 -1.41 18.62
CA THR A 19 -3.37 -2.70 18.46
C THR A 19 -4.85 -2.49 18.70
N PHE A 20 -5.65 -2.77 17.67
CA PHE A 20 -7.09 -2.62 17.68
C PHE A 20 -7.76 -3.99 17.71
N GLU A 21 -8.70 -4.18 18.64
CA GLU A 21 -9.51 -5.39 18.69
C GLU A 21 -10.77 -5.18 17.86
N ILE A 22 -10.90 -5.93 16.77
CA ILE A 22 -12.04 -5.84 15.86
C ILE A 22 -12.75 -7.18 15.73
N GLU A 23 -14.07 -7.11 15.59
CA GLU A 23 -14.90 -8.27 15.27
C GLU A 23 -14.78 -8.59 13.77
N PRO A 24 -14.29 -9.78 13.40
CA PRO A 24 -14.18 -10.19 12.00
C PRO A 24 -15.57 -10.49 11.44
N SER A 25 -15.83 -10.01 10.23
CA SER A 25 -17.05 -10.29 9.46
C SER A 25 -16.72 -11.14 8.23
N ALA A 26 -17.70 -11.87 7.71
CA ALA A 26 -17.47 -12.75 6.55
C ALA A 26 -17.11 -11.95 5.28
N GLY A 27 -16.01 -12.33 4.65
CA GLY A 27 -15.46 -11.65 3.49
C GLY A 27 -14.70 -10.36 3.80
N MET A 28 -14.42 -10.08 5.08
CA MET A 28 -13.77 -8.84 5.49
C MET A 28 -12.35 -8.76 4.94
N THR A 29 -12.06 -7.66 4.26
CA THR A 29 -10.72 -7.35 3.75
C THR A 29 -9.94 -6.51 4.75
N VAL A 30 -8.61 -6.51 4.64
CA VAL A 30 -7.76 -5.65 5.47
C VAL A 30 -8.13 -4.17 5.29
N LEU A 31 -8.48 -3.74 4.08
CA LEU A 31 -8.98 -2.38 3.85
C LEU A 31 -10.29 -2.10 4.61
N SER A 32 -11.22 -3.06 4.65
CA SER A 32 -12.49 -2.88 5.37
C SER A 32 -12.27 -2.83 6.88
N ALA A 33 -11.32 -3.60 7.41
CA ALA A 33 -10.89 -3.50 8.80
C ALA A 33 -10.27 -2.14 9.14
N LEU A 34 -9.45 -1.56 8.25
CA LEU A 34 -8.90 -0.21 8.46
C LEU A 34 -9.98 0.86 8.48
N PHE A 35 -11.02 0.76 7.64
CA PHE A 35 -12.17 1.65 7.73
C PHE A 35 -12.93 1.49 9.04
N LYS A 36 -13.17 0.25 9.48
CA LYS A 36 -13.84 0.00 10.75
C LYS A 36 -13.07 0.62 11.93
N ILE A 37 -11.74 0.53 11.92
CA ILE A 37 -10.89 1.20 12.91
C ILE A 37 -11.06 2.71 12.85
N GLN A 38 -11.03 3.29 11.65
CA GLN A 38 -11.21 4.73 11.46
C GLN A 38 -12.59 5.24 11.91
N GLU A 39 -13.64 4.43 11.72
CA GLU A 39 -15.02 4.81 12.04
C GLU A 39 -15.37 4.60 13.51
N GLU A 40 -14.86 3.54 14.15
CA GLU A 40 -15.29 3.11 15.48
C GLU A 40 -14.26 3.36 16.59
N PHE A 41 -12.96 3.51 16.26
CA PHE A 41 -11.89 3.53 17.26
C PHE A 41 -11.03 4.80 17.19
N ASP A 42 -10.48 5.13 16.02
CA ASP A 42 -9.56 6.27 15.85
C ASP A 42 -9.66 6.88 14.45
N ASP A 43 -10.32 8.04 14.36
CA ASP A 43 -10.52 8.77 13.10
C ASP A 43 -9.25 9.42 12.55
N SER A 44 -8.18 9.51 13.36
CA SER A 44 -6.91 10.13 12.99
C SER A 44 -6.03 9.22 12.12
N LEU A 45 -6.36 7.92 12.05
CA LEU A 45 -5.64 6.91 11.28
C LEU A 45 -5.65 7.23 9.78
N ALA A 46 -4.47 7.36 9.19
CA ALA A 46 -4.31 7.74 7.79
C ALA A 46 -3.84 6.58 6.90
N PHE A 47 -4.57 6.32 5.80
CA PHE A 47 -4.19 5.36 4.77
C PHE A 47 -4.73 5.76 3.39
N ARG A 48 -4.09 5.29 2.31
CA ARG A 48 -4.52 5.59 0.93
C ARG A 48 -5.40 4.47 0.36
N TYR A 49 -6.47 4.84 -0.33
CA TYR A 49 -7.31 3.94 -1.11
C TYR A 49 -7.96 4.68 -2.29
N SER A 50 -8.48 3.93 -3.26
CA SER A 50 -9.25 4.50 -4.39
C SER A 50 -10.22 3.46 -4.96
N CYS A 51 -9.82 2.63 -5.92
CA CYS A 51 -10.74 1.79 -6.71
C CYS A 51 -11.45 0.65 -5.95
N ARG A 52 -10.93 0.24 -4.78
CA ARG A 52 -11.38 -0.95 -4.00
C ARG A 52 -11.49 -2.29 -4.77
N GLY A 53 -11.07 -2.34 -6.04
CA GLY A 53 -11.15 -3.51 -6.92
C GLY A 53 -9.80 -4.04 -7.41
N ALA A 54 -8.70 -3.72 -6.71
CA ALA A 54 -7.34 -4.17 -7.04
C ALA A 54 -6.80 -3.71 -8.43
N VAL A 55 -7.28 -2.58 -8.95
CA VAL A 55 -6.84 -2.02 -10.24
C VAL A 55 -5.78 -0.93 -10.07
N CYS A 56 -6.02 0.04 -9.18
CA CYS A 56 -5.19 1.25 -9.07
C CYS A 56 -3.88 1.09 -8.28
N GLY A 57 -3.76 0.06 -7.42
CA GLY A 57 -2.61 -0.10 -6.53
C GLY A 57 -2.50 0.92 -5.37
N SER A 58 -3.47 1.81 -5.16
CA SER A 58 -3.35 2.88 -4.14
C SER A 58 -3.32 2.39 -2.69
N CYS A 59 -3.88 1.22 -2.40
CA CYS A 59 -3.91 0.60 -1.06
C CYS A 59 -2.82 -0.47 -0.87
N SER A 60 -1.69 -0.29 -1.55
CA SER A 60 -0.53 -1.18 -1.40
C SER A 60 0.15 -0.91 -0.07
N MET A 61 0.32 -1.95 0.74
CA MET A 61 0.98 -1.90 2.04
C MET A 61 1.57 -3.28 2.36
N LEU A 62 2.31 -3.38 3.46
CA LEU A 62 2.78 -4.65 3.97
C LEU A 62 1.75 -5.23 4.92
N ILE A 63 1.35 -6.48 4.65
CA ILE A 63 0.41 -7.23 5.48
C ILE A 63 1.13 -8.49 5.90
N ASN A 64 1.32 -8.68 7.21
CA ASN A 64 2.14 -9.76 7.77
C ASN A 64 3.54 -9.83 7.09
N LYS A 65 4.19 -8.67 6.93
CA LYS A 65 5.51 -8.49 6.30
C LYS A 65 5.58 -8.79 4.79
N ILE A 66 4.45 -9.10 4.15
CA ILE A 66 4.38 -9.38 2.72
C ILE A 66 3.70 -8.21 2.00
N PRO A 67 4.27 -7.69 0.90
CA PRO A 67 3.62 -6.63 0.12
C PRO A 67 2.33 -7.16 -0.53
N ALA A 68 1.22 -6.52 -0.23
CA ALA A 68 -0.10 -6.91 -0.71
C ALA A 68 -1.03 -5.69 -0.86
N LEU A 69 -2.16 -5.92 -1.55
CA LEU A 69 -3.21 -4.90 -1.71
C LEU A 69 -4.27 -5.08 -0.64
N ALA A 70 -4.42 -4.12 0.26
CA ALA A 70 -5.37 -4.22 1.38
C ALA A 70 -6.82 -4.46 0.92
N CYS A 71 -7.21 -3.93 -0.24
CA CYS A 71 -8.57 -4.14 -0.78
C CYS A 71 -8.81 -5.56 -1.30
N ARG A 72 -7.76 -6.31 -1.62
CA ARG A 72 -7.84 -7.69 -2.16
C ARG A 72 -7.60 -8.73 -1.07
N THR A 73 -6.79 -8.39 -0.08
CA THR A 73 -6.38 -9.30 0.97
C THR A 73 -7.52 -9.49 1.98
N ARG A 74 -8.01 -10.73 2.08
CA ARG A 74 -9.01 -11.15 3.06
C ARG A 74 -8.36 -11.53 4.39
N ILE A 75 -9.08 -11.32 5.48
CA ILE A 75 -8.60 -11.56 6.84
C ILE A 75 -8.66 -13.04 7.21
N GLU A 76 -9.72 -13.76 6.82
CA GLU A 76 -9.93 -15.14 7.26
C GLU A 76 -8.80 -16.08 6.83
N PRO A 77 -8.28 -16.01 5.58
CA PRO A 77 -7.13 -16.81 5.19
C PRO A 77 -5.85 -16.43 5.95
N LEU A 78 -5.69 -15.15 6.32
CA LEU A 78 -4.51 -14.69 7.05
C LEU A 78 -4.46 -15.29 8.46
N LEU A 79 -5.58 -15.28 9.19
CA LEU A 79 -5.67 -15.82 10.55
C LEU A 79 -5.49 -17.34 10.59
N LYS A 80 -5.98 -18.06 9.57
CA LYS A 80 -5.80 -19.52 9.47
C LYS A 80 -4.38 -19.94 9.08
N GLY A 81 -3.49 -19.00 8.77
CA GLY A 81 -2.16 -19.29 8.24
C GLY A 81 -2.14 -19.93 6.83
N GLU A 82 -3.31 -20.12 6.22
CA GLU A 82 -3.51 -20.65 4.87
C GLU A 82 -3.25 -19.57 3.79
N GLY A 83 -3.41 -18.31 4.16
CA GLY A 83 -3.19 -17.13 3.33
C GLY A 83 -1.71 -16.75 3.17
N LYS A 84 -0.77 -17.69 3.37
CA LYS A 84 0.65 -17.49 3.05
C LYS A 84 0.76 -17.22 1.55
N ILE A 85 0.73 -15.95 1.19
CA ILE A 85 1.14 -15.48 -0.12
C ILE A 85 2.55 -16.06 -0.31
N LYS A 86 2.79 -16.80 -1.40
CA LYS A 86 4.07 -17.47 -1.71
C LYS A 86 5.18 -16.48 -2.07
N LEU A 87 5.24 -15.36 -1.38
CA LEU A 87 6.25 -14.32 -1.52
C LEU A 87 7.12 -14.35 -0.27
N LYS A 88 8.41 -14.15 -0.48
CA LYS A 88 9.33 -13.95 0.63
C LYS A 88 8.97 -12.64 1.34
N PRO A 89 9.15 -12.56 2.67
CA PRO A 89 9.09 -11.28 3.38
C PRO A 89 9.97 -10.24 2.70
N PHE A 90 9.57 -8.98 2.76
CA PHE A 90 10.34 -7.90 2.14
C PHE A 90 11.75 -7.84 2.76
N PRO A 91 12.83 -7.73 1.96
CA PRO A 91 14.20 -7.75 2.46
C PRO A 91 14.48 -6.56 3.40
N GLY A 92 15.21 -6.81 4.48
CA GLY A 92 15.54 -5.78 5.48
C GLY A 92 14.45 -5.51 6.51
N MET A 93 13.46 -6.40 6.66
CA MET A 93 12.36 -6.27 7.62
C MET A 93 12.43 -7.25 8.80
N GLU A 94 13.62 -7.74 9.13
CA GLU A 94 13.80 -8.94 9.95
C GLU A 94 13.66 -8.76 11.47
N GLU A 95 13.66 -7.53 12.01
CA GLU A 95 13.79 -7.37 13.49
C GLU A 95 12.84 -6.39 14.18
N THR A 96 11.95 -5.68 13.50
CA THR A 96 11.33 -4.51 14.16
C THR A 96 10.16 -4.81 15.10
N VAL A 97 9.39 -5.90 14.92
CA VAL A 97 8.18 -6.18 15.73
C VAL A 97 7.85 -7.67 15.81
N SER A 98 7.62 -8.17 17.03
CA SER A 98 6.96 -9.45 17.30
C SER A 98 5.42 -9.32 17.21
N TRP A 99 4.77 -10.24 16.49
CA TRP A 99 3.31 -10.39 16.43
C TRP A 99 2.94 -11.87 16.26
N ASN A 100 1.74 -12.26 16.71
CA ASN A 100 1.26 -13.65 16.55
C ASN A 100 0.35 -13.79 15.31
N PRO A 101 0.78 -14.49 14.25
CA PRO A 101 0.01 -14.58 13.00
C PRO A 101 -1.30 -15.38 13.11
N GLU A 102 -1.51 -16.16 14.17
CA GLU A 102 -2.75 -16.95 14.35
C GLU A 102 -3.95 -16.07 14.76
N ASN A 103 -3.68 -15.01 15.52
CA ASN A 103 -4.73 -14.17 16.12
C ASN A 103 -4.61 -12.68 15.74
N GLU A 104 -3.46 -12.28 15.18
CA GLU A 104 -3.12 -10.91 14.88
C GLU A 104 -2.72 -10.73 13.41
N VAL A 105 -3.18 -9.64 12.81
CA VAL A 105 -2.74 -9.21 11.49
C VAL A 105 -1.93 -7.93 11.65
N LEU A 106 -0.69 -7.95 11.15
CA LEU A 106 0.22 -6.82 11.17
C LEU A 106 0.10 -6.02 9.87
N VAL A 107 0.00 -4.69 10.00
CA VAL A 107 -0.09 -3.76 8.87
C VAL A 107 1.00 -2.70 8.99
N ASP A 108 1.88 -2.67 7.99
CA ASP A 108 3.05 -1.80 7.92
C ASP A 108 3.06 -0.98 6.61
N PRO A 109 3.58 0.27 6.59
CA PRO A 109 3.87 0.98 5.35
C PRO A 109 5.09 0.40 4.64
N PHE A 110 5.30 0.74 3.37
CA PHE A 110 6.51 0.34 2.65
C PHE A 110 7.77 0.94 3.28
N PRO A 111 8.77 0.12 3.68
CA PRO A 111 9.92 0.58 4.46
C PRO A 111 10.92 1.39 3.62
N SER A 112 11.03 1.10 2.32
CA SER A 112 11.96 1.81 1.42
C SER A 112 11.49 3.18 0.96
N LEU A 113 10.26 3.59 1.33
CA LEU A 113 9.69 4.86 0.95
C LEU A 113 9.57 5.79 2.16
N PRO A 114 9.74 7.12 1.97
CA PRO A 114 9.47 8.09 3.03
C PRO A 114 8.02 7.98 3.48
N LYS A 115 7.81 7.87 4.80
CA LYS A 115 6.48 7.86 5.41
C LYS A 115 6.03 9.30 5.60
N VAL A 116 4.76 9.57 5.35
CA VAL A 116 4.13 10.88 5.52
C VAL A 116 3.28 10.89 6.78
N LYS A 117 2.38 9.91 6.91
CA LYS A 117 1.56 9.72 8.10
C LYS A 117 1.04 8.30 8.15
N ASP A 118 1.21 7.60 9.27
CA ASP A 118 0.78 6.22 9.50
C ASP A 118 1.15 5.28 8.34
N LEU A 119 0.16 4.85 7.54
CA LEU A 119 0.32 3.94 6.41
C LEU A 119 0.52 4.67 5.07
N ILE A 120 0.48 6.00 5.06
CA ILE A 120 0.70 6.83 3.87
C ILE A 120 2.20 7.02 3.64
N VAL A 121 2.62 6.63 2.44
CA VAL A 121 3.97 6.87 1.92
C VAL A 121 3.98 7.93 0.83
N ASP A 122 5.14 8.58 0.67
CA ASP A 122 5.39 9.60 -0.33
C ASP A 122 5.55 9.00 -1.75
N MET A 123 4.44 8.98 -2.48
CA MET A 123 4.40 8.51 -3.87
C MET A 123 5.07 9.44 -4.89
N PRO A 124 5.04 10.79 -4.76
CA PRO A 124 5.84 11.69 -5.60
C PRO A 124 7.30 11.29 -5.75
N THR A 125 7.98 10.96 -4.64
CA THR A 125 9.39 10.50 -4.68
C THR A 125 9.53 9.21 -5.51
N PHE A 126 8.62 8.26 -5.33
CA PHE A 126 8.61 7.04 -6.14
C PHE A 126 8.37 7.34 -7.63
N ARG A 127 7.40 8.20 -7.95
CA ARG A 127 7.04 8.56 -9.33
C ARG A 127 8.19 9.26 -10.05
N SER A 128 8.90 10.14 -9.35
CA SER A 128 10.09 10.81 -9.87
C SER A 128 11.16 9.78 -10.26
N LYS A 129 11.53 8.88 -9.34
CA LYS A 129 12.47 7.77 -9.61
C LYS A 129 12.03 6.89 -10.79
N TYR A 130 10.74 6.56 -10.85
CA TYR A 130 10.19 5.75 -11.94
C TYR A 130 10.27 6.48 -13.29
N SER A 131 9.98 7.79 -13.33
CA SER A 131 10.01 8.59 -14.55
C SER A 131 11.41 8.70 -15.18
N HIS A 132 12.46 8.67 -14.35
CA HIS A 132 13.85 8.67 -14.84
C HIS A 132 14.23 7.40 -15.61
N ILE A 133 13.60 6.27 -15.28
CA ILE A 133 13.87 4.97 -15.92
C ILE A 133 12.92 4.74 -17.10
N HIS A 134 11.66 5.19 -16.97
CA HIS A 134 10.64 5.10 -18.02
C HIS A 134 10.38 6.47 -18.67
N ASN A 135 11.30 6.87 -19.55
CA ASN A 135 11.04 7.92 -20.54
C ASN A 135 10.11 7.38 -21.63
N PHE A 136 8.79 7.37 -21.39
CA PHE A 136 7.81 7.18 -22.47
C PHE A 136 7.72 8.45 -23.31
N SER A 137 8.70 8.65 -24.19
CA SER A 137 8.51 9.41 -25.42
C SER A 137 9.62 9.07 -26.43
N CYS A 138 9.53 7.89 -27.04
CA CYS A 138 10.10 7.66 -28.35
C CYS A 138 9.15 6.87 -29.26
N TYR A 139 7.86 7.23 -29.25
CA TYR A 139 7.00 7.15 -30.44
C TYR A 139 6.08 8.35 -30.41
N ARG A 140 6.63 9.47 -30.90
CA ARG A 140 5.87 10.64 -31.34
C ARG A 140 5.00 10.19 -32.51
N PHE A 141 3.83 9.59 -32.23
CA PHE A 141 2.76 9.51 -33.21
C PHE A 141 2.29 10.95 -33.46
N SER A 142 3.00 11.63 -34.35
CA SER A 142 2.49 12.81 -35.03
C SER A 142 1.31 12.33 -35.87
N ILE A 143 0.12 12.31 -35.27
CA ILE A 143 -1.11 12.53 -36.02
C ILE A 143 -1.05 14.01 -36.44
N LYS A 144 -0.24 14.29 -37.47
CA LYS A 144 -0.37 15.51 -38.25
C LYS A 144 -1.58 15.28 -39.14
N LEU A 145 -2.76 15.68 -38.65
CA LEU A 145 -3.71 16.29 -39.56
C LEU A 145 -3.02 17.52 -40.16
N ARG A 146 -2.45 17.34 -41.34
CA ARG A 146 -2.33 18.35 -42.38
C ARG A 146 -1.69 17.68 -43.59
N PHE A 147 -2.56 17.25 -44.51
CA PHE A 147 -2.30 17.46 -45.93
C PHE A 147 -1.68 18.85 -46.10
N ILE A 148 -0.63 18.93 -46.92
CA ILE A 148 0.18 20.09 -47.34
C ILE A 148 1.64 19.97 -46.88
N GLY A 149 2.50 19.68 -47.86
CA GLY A 149 3.75 20.43 -47.98
C GLY A 149 5.04 19.67 -47.66
N LEU A 150 5.55 18.98 -48.68
CA LEU A 150 6.95 18.95 -49.12
C LEU A 150 8.07 18.56 -48.13
N LEU A 151 8.77 17.49 -48.55
CA LEU A 151 10.22 17.30 -48.53
C LEU A 151 10.96 17.49 -47.19
N CYS A 152 11.24 16.33 -46.59
CA CYS A 152 12.60 15.86 -46.33
C CYS A 152 13.72 16.73 -46.98
N ARG A 153 14.36 17.60 -46.19
CA ARG A 153 15.75 18.09 -46.36
C ARG A 153 16.11 19.07 -45.23
N LEU A 154 16.87 18.57 -44.26
CA LEU A 154 18.20 19.01 -43.83
C LEU A 154 18.69 18.08 -42.72
#